data_AF-A0A8T4AUT2-F1
#
_entry.id   AF-A0A8T4AUT2-F1
#
_cell.length_a   1.000
_cell.length_b   1.000
_cell.length_c   1.000
_cell.angle_alpha   90.00
_cell.angle_beta   90.00
_cell.angle_gamma   90.00
#
_symmetry.space_group_name_H-M   'P 1'
#
loop_
_entity.id
_entity.type
_entity.pdbx_description
1 polymer ?
#
loop_
_entity_poly.entity_id
_entity_poly.type
_entity_poly.pdbx_seq_one_letter_code
_entity_poly.pdbx_strand_id
1 'polypeptide(L)'
;MPFTINITGPADNQSRQKHGVYCNHSSYPSSLTWKVDLGRLELPTEKFFENLFLSAEANGGNSYFYPRQDGTQTLCRFEWHLPWRNSAAAVRVGVVFDLMNKQRPTVATGYFATNEMFSNTSDEQKIKKISGKKLNEVKDFLSGELRKANLAESKQNLSTQLHVYYVSPPSSFVLKDGFAVQNGAIKFLPSMMYEGKHVLAVLIKSVGRSRRDSQRRSVETLYLVLALCSLATGALWKEASIDGVPQEVTGKIHRFKISDAHKLYSEKFKAASWGAPTIPKDAKSLIRRLVRQYQAFEETPKKKFREALFAHYGALSVANENKTLAIVGFLASMGSLSKHLQKRCSGKVNCSDCGGIHPHNEVGDRRAITINLQDRLAQDFNLSKDNLDALDSWIKRLYNVHRSQFVHSAQHRFREFNQSTGNDQTSGGPTAAPSDSRIVSKLNEFLSDFQKLPNVSRFLLLDQFKIHFGESIPHGNPPDFTERYTQEAFIGFPTSGWTRVY
;
A
#
# COMPACT_ATOMS: atom_id res chain seq x y z
N MET A 1 17.96 -44.84 10.09
CA MET A 1 17.18 -44.05 11.07
C MET A 1 16.70 -42.77 10.40
N PRO A 2 15.38 -42.49 10.35
CA PRO A 2 14.86 -41.24 9.80
C PRO A 2 15.23 -40.09 10.75
N PHE A 3 15.79 -39.01 10.21
CA PHE A 3 16.07 -37.81 10.99
C PHE A 3 14.77 -37.01 11.11
N THR A 4 14.13 -37.09 12.27
CA THR A 4 13.08 -36.15 12.66
C THR A 4 13.75 -34.79 12.86
N ILE A 5 13.51 -33.85 11.95
CA ILE A 5 13.77 -32.45 12.27
C ILE A 5 12.77 -32.10 13.36
N ASN A 6 13.23 -32.04 14.61
CA ASN A 6 12.43 -31.49 15.70
C ASN A 6 12.20 -30.01 15.40
N ILE A 7 11.08 -29.71 14.75
CA ILE A 7 10.55 -28.37 14.57
C ILE A 7 10.09 -27.91 15.97
N THR A 8 11.01 -27.41 16.77
CA THR A 8 10.68 -26.79 18.06
C THR A 8 10.14 -25.39 17.81
N GLY A 9 8.84 -25.32 17.50
CA GLY A 9 8.04 -24.10 17.54
C GLY A 9 8.29 -23.08 16.42
N PRO A 10 7.36 -22.12 16.24
CA PRO A 10 7.57 -20.97 15.36
C PRO A 10 8.77 -20.16 15.86
N ALA A 11 9.61 -19.68 14.95
CA ALA A 11 10.74 -18.81 15.30
C ALA A 11 10.24 -17.58 16.08
N ASP A 12 10.64 -17.46 17.34
CA ASP A 12 10.37 -16.28 18.16
C ASP A 12 11.04 -15.05 17.53
N ASN A 13 10.21 -14.05 17.25
CA ASN A 13 10.55 -12.66 16.88
C ASN A 13 11.36 -12.42 15.59
N GLN A 14 10.64 -12.22 14.47
CA GLN A 14 11.14 -11.55 13.26
C GLN A 14 11.66 -10.11 13.53
N SER A 15 11.15 -9.43 14.58
CA SER A 15 11.48 -8.03 14.92
C SER A 15 12.92 -7.81 15.44
N ARG A 16 13.66 -8.87 15.77
CA ARG A 16 15.05 -8.79 16.28
C ARG A 16 16.12 -9.13 15.23
N GLN A 17 15.74 -9.63 14.06
CA GLN A 17 16.68 -9.99 13.00
C GLN A 17 17.09 -8.76 12.18
N LYS A 18 18.10 -8.02 12.66
CA LYS A 18 18.76 -6.94 11.91
C LYS A 18 19.69 -7.53 10.85
N HIS A 19 19.17 -7.95 9.71
CA HIS A 19 20.00 -8.37 8.58
C HIS A 19 19.60 -7.60 7.32
N GLY A 20 20.60 -7.24 6.50
CA GLY A 20 20.39 -6.47 5.28
C GLY A 20 19.44 -7.18 4.30
N VAL A 21 18.49 -6.42 3.76
CA VAL A 21 17.67 -6.83 2.62
C VAL A 21 18.50 -6.58 1.36
N TYR A 22 18.81 -7.62 0.60
CA TYR A 22 19.57 -7.49 -0.65
C TYR A 22 18.63 -7.14 -1.79
N CYS A 23 18.69 -5.88 -2.24
CA CYS A 23 17.83 -5.28 -3.25
C CYS A 23 18.49 -5.27 -4.64
N ASN A 24 19.02 -6.39 -5.14
CA ASN A 24 19.62 -6.40 -6.48
C ASN A 24 19.30 -7.70 -7.25
N HIS A 25 19.04 -7.55 -8.55
CA HIS A 25 18.85 -8.63 -9.52
C HIS A 25 20.14 -9.46 -9.75
N SER A 26 21.30 -8.94 -9.37
CA SER A 26 22.60 -9.56 -9.68
C SER A 26 23.35 -10.19 -8.50
N SER A 27 22.85 -10.08 -7.25
CA SER A 27 23.56 -10.61 -6.08
C SER A 27 22.72 -11.59 -5.26
N TYR A 28 23.16 -12.85 -5.27
CA TYR A 28 22.69 -13.86 -4.33
C TYR A 28 23.45 -13.70 -3.00
N PRO A 29 22.87 -14.07 -1.86
CA PRO A 29 23.57 -14.06 -0.57
C PRO A 29 24.83 -14.93 -0.50
N SER A 30 25.00 -15.83 -1.46
CA SER A 30 26.07 -16.81 -1.51
C SER A 30 26.35 -17.20 -2.95
N SER A 31 27.60 -17.55 -3.25
CA SER A 31 27.98 -18.22 -4.52
C SER A 31 27.47 -19.67 -4.61
N LEU A 32 27.01 -20.27 -3.51
CA LEU A 32 26.48 -21.62 -3.50
C LEU A 32 25.04 -21.67 -4.02
N THR A 33 24.91 -21.61 -5.34
CA THR A 33 23.65 -21.66 -6.07
C THR A 33 23.57 -22.89 -6.96
N TRP A 34 22.35 -23.30 -7.31
CA TRP A 34 22.11 -24.37 -8.27
C TRP A 34 20.78 -24.18 -8.98
N LYS A 35 20.65 -24.75 -10.17
CA LYS A 35 19.39 -24.75 -10.91
C LYS A 35 18.42 -25.76 -10.28
N VAL A 36 17.16 -25.36 -10.13
CA VAL A 36 16.07 -26.22 -9.67
C VAL A 36 15.00 -26.24 -10.76
N ASP A 37 14.86 -27.38 -11.43
CA ASP A 37 13.83 -27.59 -12.43
C ASP A 37 12.50 -27.94 -11.74
N LEU A 38 11.45 -27.17 -12.04
CA LEU A 38 10.13 -27.34 -11.44
C LEU A 38 9.25 -28.32 -12.23
N GLY A 39 9.58 -28.50 -13.51
CA GLY A 39 8.72 -29.18 -14.47
C GLY A 39 7.47 -28.36 -14.79
N ARG A 40 6.39 -29.05 -15.15
CA ARG A 40 5.11 -28.44 -15.45
C ARG A 40 4.39 -28.03 -14.17
N LEU A 41 3.86 -26.81 -14.13
CA LEU A 41 2.96 -26.39 -13.06
C LEU A 41 1.57 -26.99 -13.25
N GLU A 42 1.07 -27.62 -12.19
CA GLU A 42 -0.29 -28.15 -12.12
C GLU A 42 -1.30 -27.06 -11.67
N LEU A 43 -0.79 -26.00 -11.03
CA LEU A 43 -1.59 -24.87 -10.54
C LEU A 43 -1.31 -23.58 -11.35
N PRO A 44 -2.26 -22.61 -11.35
CA PRO A 44 -1.96 -21.23 -11.79
C PRO A 44 -0.76 -20.64 -11.05
N THR A 45 0.06 -19.86 -11.75
CA THR A 45 1.30 -19.25 -11.24
C THR A 45 1.09 -18.50 -9.92
N GLU A 46 -0.03 -17.78 -9.81
CA GLU A 46 -0.37 -16.99 -8.62
C GLU A 46 -0.62 -17.87 -7.40
N LYS A 47 -1.31 -19.00 -7.60
CA LYS A 47 -1.58 -19.97 -6.52
C LYS A 47 -0.31 -20.68 -6.09
N PHE A 48 0.55 -21.03 -7.05
CA PHE A 48 1.85 -21.63 -6.77
C PHE A 48 2.73 -20.70 -5.91
N PHE A 49 2.83 -19.42 -6.27
CA PHE A 49 3.59 -18.46 -5.47
C PHE A 49 2.95 -18.15 -4.11
N GLU A 50 1.62 -18.11 -4.01
CA GLU A 50 0.94 -18.01 -2.72
C GLU A 50 1.29 -19.21 -1.82
N ASN A 51 1.32 -20.42 -2.37
CA ASN A 51 1.69 -21.63 -1.62
C ASN A 51 3.15 -21.59 -1.15
N LEU A 52 4.07 -21.11 -1.98
CA LEU A 52 5.47 -20.94 -1.60
C LEU A 52 5.65 -19.88 -0.51
N PHE A 53 4.95 -18.75 -0.63
CA PHE A 53 4.93 -17.71 0.39
C PHE A 53 4.53 -18.29 1.75
N LEU A 54 3.43 -19.04 1.79
CA LEU A 54 2.93 -19.65 3.03
C LEU A 54 3.89 -20.71 3.60
N SER A 55 4.55 -21.49 2.74
CA SER A 55 5.59 -22.44 3.17
C SER A 55 6.80 -21.73 3.79
N ALA A 56 7.30 -20.68 3.15
CA ALA A 56 8.41 -19.86 3.66
C ALA A 56 8.05 -19.25 5.01
N GLU A 57 6.86 -18.65 5.12
CA GLU A 57 6.37 -18.01 6.35
C GLU A 57 6.20 -19.00 7.51
N ALA A 58 5.70 -20.21 7.24
CA ALA A 58 5.54 -21.25 8.26
C ALA A 58 6.87 -21.65 8.92
N ASN A 59 7.99 -21.44 8.22
CA ASN A 59 9.34 -21.71 8.72
C ASN A 59 10.06 -20.43 9.21
N GLY A 60 9.32 -19.35 9.49
CA GLY A 60 9.91 -18.07 9.93
C GLY A 60 10.75 -17.37 8.85
N GLY A 61 10.63 -17.81 7.60
CA GLY A 61 11.31 -17.27 6.44
C GLY A 61 10.60 -16.05 5.84
N ASN A 62 11.10 -15.59 4.69
CA ASN A 62 10.67 -14.35 4.03
C ASN A 62 10.36 -14.56 2.55
N SER A 63 9.66 -13.60 1.95
CA SER A 63 9.44 -13.57 0.50
C SER A 63 9.52 -12.14 -0.02
N TYR A 64 10.10 -11.99 -1.22
CA TYR A 64 10.35 -10.70 -1.83
C TYR A 64 9.95 -10.69 -3.29
N PHE A 65 9.42 -9.55 -3.74
CA PHE A 65 8.96 -9.34 -5.11
C PHE A 65 9.59 -8.04 -5.63
N TYR A 66 10.48 -8.16 -6.60
CA TYR A 66 11.20 -7.03 -7.19
C TYR A 66 10.85 -6.93 -8.68
N PRO A 67 9.81 -6.15 -9.04
CA PRO A 67 9.55 -5.83 -10.44
C PRO A 67 10.62 -4.89 -10.98
N ARG A 68 11.10 -5.12 -12.20
CA ARG A 68 11.89 -4.11 -12.92
C ARG A 68 11.05 -2.86 -13.17
N GLN A 69 11.72 -1.70 -13.28
CA GLN A 69 11.07 -0.41 -13.49
C GLN A 69 10.22 -0.34 -14.76
N ASP A 70 10.58 -1.09 -15.79
CA ASP A 70 9.87 -1.19 -17.07
C ASP A 70 8.71 -2.21 -17.05
N GLY A 71 8.56 -2.97 -15.95
CA GLY A 71 7.55 -4.00 -15.78
C GLY A 71 7.72 -5.23 -16.68
N THR A 72 8.86 -5.37 -17.37
CA THR A 72 9.10 -6.48 -18.31
C THR A 72 9.48 -7.77 -17.58
N GLN A 73 10.05 -7.64 -16.39
CA GLN A 73 10.64 -8.71 -15.62
C GLN A 73 10.30 -8.55 -14.14
N THR A 74 10.06 -9.65 -13.43
CA THR A 74 9.84 -9.66 -11.99
C THR A 74 10.67 -10.77 -11.36
N LEU A 75 11.48 -10.40 -10.37
CA LEU A 75 12.19 -11.35 -9.54
C LEU A 75 11.34 -11.70 -8.33
N CYS A 76 10.99 -12.98 -8.18
CA CYS A 76 10.30 -13.51 -7.02
C CYS A 76 11.28 -14.35 -6.19
N ARG A 77 11.48 -14.01 -4.92
CA ARG A 77 12.40 -14.73 -4.02
C ARG A 77 11.64 -15.25 -2.81
N PHE A 78 11.87 -16.51 -2.47
CA PHE A 78 11.30 -17.17 -1.28
C PHE A 78 12.44 -17.76 -0.45
N GLU A 79 12.42 -17.53 0.86
CA GLU A 79 13.48 -17.96 1.78
C GLU A 79 12.88 -18.71 2.95
N TRP A 80 13.54 -19.79 3.36
CA TRP A 80 13.29 -20.53 4.58
C TRP A 80 14.46 -20.29 5.53
N HIS A 81 14.15 -19.97 6.79
CA HIS A 81 15.14 -19.78 7.83
C HIS A 81 15.23 -21.07 8.66
N LEU A 82 16.31 -21.81 8.47
CA LEU A 82 16.49 -23.14 9.06
C LEU A 82 17.50 -23.13 10.21
N PRO A 83 17.30 -23.97 11.23
CA PRO A 83 18.27 -24.16 12.30
C PRO A 83 19.56 -24.79 11.77
N TRP A 84 20.70 -24.39 12.34
CA TRP A 84 22.01 -24.92 11.97
C TRP A 84 22.99 -24.86 13.15
N ARG A 85 23.68 -25.99 13.42
CA ARG A 85 24.71 -26.11 14.47
C ARG A 85 24.30 -25.46 15.80
N ASN A 86 23.17 -25.92 16.36
CA ASN A 86 22.60 -25.48 17.64
C ASN A 86 22.15 -24.01 17.69
N SER A 87 22.11 -23.31 16.55
CA SER A 87 21.54 -21.97 16.44
C SER A 87 20.26 -21.99 15.62
N ALA A 88 19.21 -21.36 16.14
CA ALA A 88 17.94 -21.20 15.43
C ALA A 88 18.13 -20.21 14.26
N ALA A 89 17.51 -20.48 13.11
CA ALA A 89 17.54 -19.62 11.92
C ALA A 89 18.96 -19.22 11.43
N ALA A 90 19.96 -20.08 11.64
CA ALA A 90 21.35 -19.79 11.27
C ALA A 90 21.70 -20.05 9.80
N VAL A 91 20.77 -20.64 9.04
CA VAL A 91 20.86 -20.86 7.60
C VAL A 91 19.65 -20.26 6.89
N ARG A 92 19.89 -19.63 5.75
CA ARG A 92 18.89 -19.26 4.76
C ARG A 92 19.01 -20.18 3.56
N VAL A 93 17.93 -20.86 3.26
CA VAL A 93 17.76 -21.60 2.02
C VAL A 93 16.71 -20.87 1.21
N GLY A 94 16.94 -20.61 -0.06
CA GLY A 94 15.93 -19.92 -0.85
C GLY A 94 15.93 -20.27 -2.31
N VAL A 95 14.87 -19.84 -2.98
CA VAL A 95 14.69 -19.99 -4.42
C VAL A 95 14.38 -18.63 -5.01
N VAL A 96 14.94 -18.38 -6.19
CA VAL A 96 14.75 -17.17 -6.97
C VAL A 96 14.17 -17.54 -8.32
N PHE A 97 13.08 -16.89 -8.68
CA PHE A 97 12.45 -16.97 -9.98
C PHE A 97 12.68 -15.66 -10.70
N ASP A 98 13.18 -15.77 -11.91
CA ASP A 98 13.30 -14.64 -12.81
C ASP A 98 12.24 -14.78 -13.91
N LEU A 99 11.19 -13.96 -13.84
CA LEU A 99 10.00 -14.13 -14.67
C LEU A 99 9.85 -12.96 -15.63
N MET A 100 9.79 -13.26 -16.92
CA MET A 100 9.29 -12.30 -17.89
C MET A 100 7.78 -12.15 -17.74
N ASN A 101 7.25 -10.99 -18.14
CA ASN A 101 5.82 -10.70 -18.07
C ASN A 101 4.98 -11.83 -18.72
N LYS A 102 3.98 -12.35 -17.98
CA LYS A 102 3.11 -13.48 -18.35
C LYS A 102 3.81 -14.84 -18.53
N GLN A 103 5.08 -14.97 -18.21
CA GLN A 103 5.78 -16.25 -18.25
C GLN A 103 5.38 -17.14 -17.07
N ARG A 104 5.23 -18.45 -17.31
CA ARG A 104 5.06 -19.43 -16.23
C ARG A 104 6.43 -19.85 -15.68
N PRO A 105 6.61 -19.97 -14.35
CA PRO A 105 7.85 -20.45 -13.78
C PRO A 105 8.09 -21.92 -14.16
N THR A 106 9.22 -22.20 -14.79
CA THR A 106 9.68 -23.56 -15.14
C THR A 106 11.01 -23.90 -14.50
N VAL A 107 11.82 -22.88 -14.21
CA VAL A 107 13.14 -23.00 -13.59
C VAL A 107 13.24 -21.97 -12.47
N ALA A 108 13.87 -22.36 -11.37
CA ALA A 108 14.31 -21.45 -10.32
C ALA A 108 15.81 -21.63 -10.05
N THR A 109 16.42 -20.62 -9.43
CA THR A 109 17.77 -20.71 -8.87
C THR A 109 17.65 -20.92 -7.37
N GLY A 110 18.05 -22.10 -6.89
CA GLY A 110 18.19 -22.39 -5.47
C GLY A 110 19.51 -21.84 -4.94
N TYR A 111 19.53 -21.43 -3.67
CA TYR A 111 20.75 -21.03 -2.98
C TYR A 111 20.74 -21.43 -1.50
N PHE A 112 21.93 -21.50 -0.92
CA PHE A 112 22.15 -21.79 0.50
C PHE A 112 23.16 -20.80 1.07
N ALA A 113 22.78 -20.13 2.15
CA ALA A 113 23.64 -19.20 2.86
C ALA A 113 23.59 -19.46 4.37
N THR A 114 24.74 -19.38 5.04
CA THR A 114 24.82 -19.36 6.52
C THR A 114 25.00 -17.92 7.00
N ASN A 115 24.67 -17.62 8.26
CA ASN A 115 24.91 -16.28 8.84
C ASN A 115 26.35 -15.75 8.62
N GLU A 116 27.36 -16.64 8.64
CA GLU A 116 28.78 -16.30 8.37
C GLU A 116 29.00 -15.78 6.93
N MET A 117 28.18 -16.22 5.97
CA MET A 117 28.24 -15.79 4.56
C MET A 117 27.62 -14.41 4.32
N PHE A 118 26.82 -13.91 5.27
CA PHE A 118 26.20 -12.57 5.20
C PHE A 118 27.11 -11.47 5.75
N SER A 119 28.03 -11.79 6.65
CA SER A 119 28.87 -10.81 7.36
C SER A 119 30.18 -10.45 6.65
N ASN A 120 30.66 -11.28 5.73
CA ASN A 120 31.94 -11.06 5.04
C ASN A 120 31.72 -10.89 3.53
N THR A 121 31.58 -9.63 3.08
CA THR A 121 31.51 -9.28 1.65
C THR A 121 32.87 -9.22 0.95
N SER A 122 33.99 -9.39 1.68
CA SER A 122 35.35 -9.18 1.14
C SER A 122 36.22 -10.44 1.07
N ASP A 123 35.78 -11.58 1.63
CA ASP A 123 36.57 -12.82 1.61
C ASP A 123 35.75 -13.94 0.96
N GLU A 124 36.02 -14.23 -0.32
CA GLU A 124 35.48 -15.37 -1.07
C GLU A 124 35.83 -16.74 -0.45
N GLN A 125 36.63 -16.81 0.63
CA GLN A 125 37.33 -18.02 1.04
C GLN A 125 37.05 -18.59 2.44
N LYS A 126 35.92 -18.31 3.09
CA LYS A 126 35.53 -19.06 4.31
C LYS A 126 34.11 -19.62 4.28
N ILE A 127 33.77 -20.33 3.20
CA ILE A 127 32.73 -21.36 3.28
C ILE A 127 33.30 -22.49 4.16
N LYS A 128 32.85 -22.61 5.43
CA LYS A 128 33.03 -23.88 6.16
C LYS A 128 32.35 -24.96 5.32
N LYS A 129 33.14 -25.83 4.68
CA LYS A 129 32.68 -26.88 3.73
C LYS A 129 31.39 -27.54 4.26
N ILE A 130 30.27 -27.25 3.61
CA ILE A 130 29.06 -28.06 3.75
C ILE A 130 29.36 -29.43 3.13
N SER A 131 29.04 -30.51 3.84
CA SER A 131 29.25 -31.84 3.28
C SER A 131 28.32 -32.06 2.08
N GLY A 132 28.76 -32.82 1.08
CA GLY A 132 27.93 -33.12 -0.09
C GLY A 132 26.59 -33.74 0.29
N LYS A 133 26.58 -34.61 1.31
CA LYS A 133 25.35 -35.16 1.91
C LYS A 133 24.41 -34.06 2.41
N LYS A 134 24.93 -33.10 3.18
CA LYS A 134 24.10 -32.04 3.75
C LYS A 134 23.60 -31.05 2.69
N LEU A 135 24.39 -30.79 1.66
CA LEU A 135 23.96 -29.99 0.51
C LEU A 135 22.85 -30.70 -0.27
N ASN A 136 22.95 -32.02 -0.48
CA ASN A 136 21.89 -32.79 -1.12
C ASN A 136 20.60 -32.79 -0.29
N GLU A 137 20.69 -32.92 1.04
CA GLU A 137 19.51 -32.78 1.92
C GLU A 137 18.81 -31.42 1.76
N VAL A 138 19.59 -30.33 1.59
CA VAL A 138 19.04 -28.99 1.33
C VAL A 138 18.37 -28.90 -0.04
N LYS A 139 18.99 -29.50 -1.07
CA LYS A 139 18.42 -29.59 -2.43
C LYS A 139 17.10 -30.37 -2.44
N ASP A 140 17.04 -31.48 -1.70
CA ASP A 140 15.86 -32.32 -1.56
C ASP A 140 14.75 -31.59 -0.80
N PHE A 141 15.11 -30.84 0.26
CA PHE A 141 14.19 -29.97 0.97
C PHE A 141 13.55 -28.93 0.03
N LEU A 142 14.35 -28.19 -0.73
CA LEU A 142 13.84 -27.18 -1.67
C LEU A 142 12.95 -27.80 -2.74
N SER A 143 13.41 -28.89 -3.36
CA SER A 143 12.62 -29.62 -4.36
C SER A 143 11.29 -30.12 -3.78
N GLY A 144 11.33 -30.58 -2.52
CA GLY A 144 10.16 -30.99 -1.76
C GLY A 144 9.17 -29.86 -1.52
N GLU A 145 9.63 -28.68 -1.09
CA GLU A 145 8.76 -27.50 -0.87
C GLU A 145 8.15 -26.98 -2.16
N LEU A 146 8.92 -26.95 -3.25
CA LEU A 146 8.41 -26.58 -4.57
C LEU A 146 7.35 -27.57 -5.06
N ARG A 147 7.59 -28.87 -4.90
CA ARG A 147 6.64 -29.93 -5.26
C ARG A 147 5.37 -29.84 -4.41
N LYS A 148 5.49 -29.65 -3.09
CA LYS A 148 4.34 -29.41 -2.20
C LYS A 148 3.55 -28.18 -2.64
N ALA A 149 4.21 -27.08 -2.96
CA ALA A 149 3.54 -25.87 -3.42
C ALA A 149 2.80 -26.07 -4.76
N ASN A 150 3.34 -26.88 -5.67
CA ASN A 150 2.73 -27.19 -6.96
C ASN A 150 1.58 -28.23 -6.84
N LEU A 151 1.66 -29.15 -5.88
CA LEU A 151 0.68 -30.23 -5.67
C LEU A 151 -0.32 -29.94 -4.55
N ALA A 152 -0.21 -28.80 -3.86
CA ALA A 152 -1.15 -28.42 -2.81
C ALA A 152 -2.54 -28.17 -3.44
N GLU A 153 -3.31 -29.25 -3.55
CA GLU A 153 -4.73 -29.17 -3.83
C GLU A 153 -5.40 -28.31 -2.77
N SER A 154 -6.45 -27.60 -3.19
CA SER A 154 -7.31 -26.78 -2.36
C SER A 154 -8.14 -27.61 -1.36
N LYS A 155 -7.56 -28.56 -0.63
CA LYS A 155 -8.11 -29.01 0.66
C LYS A 155 -7.83 -27.91 1.67
N GLN A 156 -8.58 -26.83 1.45
CA GLN A 156 -8.52 -25.57 2.13
C GLN A 156 -9.11 -25.79 3.53
N ASN A 157 -8.28 -26.24 4.48
CA ASN A 157 -8.56 -26.07 5.91
C ASN A 157 -8.48 -24.57 6.22
N LEU A 158 -9.44 -23.83 5.68
CA LEU A 158 -9.57 -22.41 5.88
C LEU A 158 -10.11 -22.20 7.29
N SER A 159 -9.29 -21.58 8.12
CA SER A 159 -9.75 -21.13 9.42
C SER A 159 -10.38 -19.74 9.26
N THR A 160 -11.57 -19.59 9.82
CA THR A 160 -12.21 -18.28 9.93
C THR A 160 -11.77 -17.65 11.25
N GLN A 161 -11.13 -16.49 11.19
CA GLN A 161 -10.68 -15.72 12.36
C GLN A 161 -11.44 -14.39 12.44
N LEU A 162 -11.50 -13.80 13.62
CA LEU A 162 -11.99 -12.43 13.82
C LEU A 162 -10.86 -11.57 14.37
N HIS A 163 -10.50 -10.53 13.62
CA HIS A 163 -9.44 -9.59 13.97
C HIS A 163 -10.04 -8.30 14.50
N VAL A 164 -9.35 -7.65 15.46
CA VAL A 164 -9.79 -6.40 16.09
C VAL A 164 -8.81 -5.30 15.75
N TYR A 165 -9.31 -4.23 15.13
CA TYR A 165 -8.52 -3.05 14.85
C TYR A 165 -9.14 -1.84 15.54
N TYR A 166 -8.31 -1.02 16.19
CA TYR A 166 -8.75 0.24 16.74
C TYR A 166 -8.51 1.33 15.70
N VAL A 167 -9.48 2.21 15.52
CA VAL A 167 -9.44 3.25 14.49
C VAL A 167 -9.85 4.58 15.11
N SER A 168 -9.17 5.64 14.67
CA SER A 168 -9.47 7.03 14.98
C SER A 168 -10.28 7.61 13.84
N PRO A 169 -11.61 7.76 13.99
CA PRO A 169 -12.42 8.52 13.04
C PRO A 169 -12.14 10.04 13.20
N PRO A 170 -12.67 10.87 12.28
CA PRO A 170 -12.71 12.33 12.46
C PRO A 170 -13.37 12.71 13.79
N SER A 171 -12.93 13.79 14.43
CA SER A 171 -13.46 14.24 15.73
C SER A 171 -14.97 14.53 15.71
N SER A 172 -15.51 14.89 14.55
CA SER A 172 -16.94 15.10 14.33
C SER A 172 -17.76 13.81 14.23
N PHE A 173 -17.12 12.64 14.16
CA PHE A 173 -17.78 11.36 13.97
C PHE A 173 -17.78 10.55 15.27
N VAL A 174 -18.92 10.54 15.97
CA VAL A 174 -19.12 9.75 17.20
C VAL A 174 -20.18 8.70 16.97
N LEU A 175 -19.77 7.43 17.00
CA LEU A 175 -20.67 6.29 16.79
C LEU A 175 -21.30 5.84 18.11
N LYS A 176 -22.53 6.25 18.39
CA LYS A 176 -23.24 5.78 19.60
C LYS A 176 -23.61 4.31 19.52
N ASP A 177 -24.24 3.92 18.41
CA ASP A 177 -24.64 2.55 18.14
C ASP A 177 -23.80 1.95 17.03
N GLY A 178 -23.12 0.85 17.35
CA GLY A 178 -22.35 0.09 16.39
C GLY A 178 -23.19 -0.36 15.19
N PHE A 179 -22.52 -0.81 14.14
CA PHE A 179 -23.18 -1.37 12.97
C PHE A 179 -22.35 -2.39 12.23
N ALA A 180 -23.01 -3.18 11.41
CA ALA A 180 -22.35 -4.14 10.54
C ALA A 180 -22.48 -3.75 9.06
N VAL A 181 -21.50 -4.18 8.27
CA VAL A 181 -21.50 -4.20 6.80
C VAL A 181 -21.09 -5.58 6.31
N GLN A 182 -21.25 -5.85 5.00
CA GLN A 182 -20.90 -7.13 4.37
C GLN A 182 -21.51 -8.34 5.11
N ASN A 183 -22.84 -8.33 5.30
CA ASN A 183 -23.58 -9.39 6.00
C ASN A 183 -23.00 -9.77 7.39
N GLY A 184 -22.41 -8.80 8.11
CA GLY A 184 -21.85 -9.06 9.44
C GLY A 184 -20.38 -9.45 9.46
N ALA A 185 -19.71 -9.53 8.30
CA ALA A 185 -18.27 -9.82 8.25
C ALA A 185 -17.43 -8.67 8.83
N ILE A 186 -17.89 -7.42 8.69
CA ILE A 186 -17.24 -6.25 9.28
C ILE A 186 -18.22 -5.59 10.26
N LYS A 187 -17.77 -5.31 11.48
CA LYS A 187 -18.57 -4.65 12.51
C LYS A 187 -17.82 -3.47 13.09
N PHE A 188 -18.45 -2.32 13.09
CA PHE A 188 -18.01 -1.12 13.79
C PHE A 188 -18.66 -1.11 15.16
N LEU A 189 -17.86 -1.05 16.21
CA LEU A 189 -18.34 -0.94 17.58
C LEU A 189 -18.53 0.53 17.97
N PRO A 190 -19.34 0.81 19.02
CA PRO A 190 -19.51 2.17 19.53
C PRO A 190 -18.18 2.89 19.79
N SER A 191 -18.16 4.19 19.54
CA SER A 191 -17.01 5.05 19.84
C SER A 191 -16.81 5.21 21.35
N MET A 192 -15.55 5.15 21.75
CA MET A 192 -15.06 5.39 23.10
C MET A 192 -14.00 6.49 23.07
N MET A 193 -13.67 7.04 24.25
CA MET A 193 -12.56 7.97 24.43
C MET A 193 -11.34 7.23 24.95
N TYR A 194 -10.19 7.43 24.30
CA TYR A 194 -8.89 6.95 24.75
C TYR A 194 -7.89 8.11 24.62
N GLU A 195 -7.23 8.49 25.72
CA GLU A 195 -6.25 9.60 25.76
C GLU A 195 -6.75 10.90 25.09
N GLY A 196 -8.01 11.26 25.33
CA GLY A 196 -8.63 12.47 24.77
C GLY A 196 -9.01 12.38 23.28
N LYS A 197 -8.88 11.21 22.65
CA LYS A 197 -9.26 10.98 21.24
C LYS A 197 -10.44 10.04 21.14
N HIS A 198 -11.29 10.27 20.14
CA HIS A 198 -12.32 9.32 19.75
C HIS A 198 -11.68 8.12 19.07
N VAL A 199 -12.02 6.93 19.56
CA VAL A 199 -11.58 5.65 19.01
C VAL A 199 -12.80 4.76 18.88
N LEU A 200 -12.87 3.96 17.82
CA LEU A 200 -13.80 2.85 17.73
C LEU A 200 -13.05 1.57 17.35
N ALA A 201 -13.61 0.42 17.70
CA ALA A 201 -13.07 -0.87 17.31
C ALA A 201 -13.81 -1.37 16.06
N VAL A 202 -13.05 -1.86 15.09
CA VAL A 202 -13.54 -2.50 13.87
C VAL A 202 -13.17 -3.98 13.94
N LEU A 203 -14.20 -4.83 13.91
CA LEU A 203 -14.06 -6.27 13.89
C LEU A 203 -14.14 -6.75 12.44
N ILE A 204 -13.15 -7.52 11.99
CA ILE A 204 -13.09 -8.04 10.62
C ILE A 204 -12.99 -9.56 10.66
N LYS A 205 -14.01 -10.21 10.13
CA LYS A 205 -14.07 -11.66 9.93
C LYS A 205 -13.32 -11.99 8.64
N SER A 206 -12.20 -12.69 8.77
CA SER A 206 -11.33 -13.05 7.64
C SER A 206 -11.09 -14.56 7.59
N VAL A 207 -10.93 -15.08 6.38
CA VAL A 207 -10.73 -16.50 6.11
C VAL A 207 -9.36 -16.67 5.49
N GLY A 208 -8.51 -17.48 6.13
CA GLY A 208 -7.14 -17.71 5.68
C GLY A 208 -6.66 -19.11 5.99
N ARG A 209 -5.61 -19.54 5.29
CA ARG A 209 -5.01 -20.87 5.46
C ARG A 209 -4.21 -21.00 6.75
N SER A 210 -3.65 -19.89 7.19
CA SER A 210 -2.98 -19.73 8.48
C SER A 210 -3.56 -18.52 9.22
N ARG A 211 -3.23 -18.38 10.50
CA ARG A 211 -3.56 -17.17 11.28
C ARG A 211 -3.00 -15.91 10.61
N ARG A 212 -1.74 -15.94 10.16
CA ARG A 212 -1.08 -14.80 9.50
C ARG A 212 -1.68 -14.47 8.14
N ASP A 213 -2.04 -15.48 7.34
CA ASP A 213 -2.74 -15.24 6.06
C ASP A 213 -4.11 -14.60 6.29
N SER A 214 -4.86 -15.08 7.28
CA SER A 214 -6.13 -14.47 7.69
C SER A 214 -5.94 -13.02 8.15
N GLN A 215 -4.90 -12.76 8.94
CA GLN A 215 -4.54 -11.42 9.43
C GLN A 215 -4.16 -10.48 8.28
N ARG A 216 -3.35 -10.94 7.32
CA ARG A 216 -3.00 -10.16 6.13
C ARG A 216 -4.25 -9.73 5.35
N ARG A 217 -5.16 -10.69 5.09
CA ARG A 217 -6.44 -10.42 4.41
C ARG A 217 -7.34 -9.46 5.21
N SER A 218 -7.34 -9.54 6.54
CA SER A 218 -8.09 -8.60 7.36
C SER A 218 -7.47 -7.20 7.40
N VAL A 219 -6.13 -7.09 7.34
CA VAL A 219 -5.43 -5.80 7.18
C VAL A 219 -5.78 -5.17 5.83
N GLU A 220 -5.74 -5.93 4.74
CA GLU A 220 -6.17 -5.43 3.42
C GLU A 220 -7.63 -4.93 3.45
N THR A 221 -8.50 -5.69 4.12
CA THR A 221 -9.91 -5.30 4.31
C THR A 221 -10.03 -4.05 5.18
N LEU A 222 -9.23 -3.92 6.25
CA LEU A 222 -9.22 -2.74 7.12
C LEU A 222 -8.90 -1.49 6.31
N TYR A 223 -7.79 -1.48 5.57
CA TYR A 223 -7.36 -0.30 4.81
C TYR A 223 -8.36 0.08 3.72
N LEU A 224 -8.96 -0.90 3.04
CA LEU A 224 -10.06 -0.64 2.12
C LEU A 224 -11.25 0.02 2.82
N VAL A 225 -11.65 -0.50 3.99
CA VAL A 225 -12.77 0.04 4.76
C VAL A 225 -12.47 1.44 5.28
N LEU A 226 -11.27 1.71 5.77
CA LEU A 226 -10.83 3.05 6.19
C LEU A 226 -10.86 4.04 5.04
N ALA A 227 -10.42 3.62 3.84
CA ALA A 227 -10.48 4.45 2.65
C ALA A 227 -11.93 4.76 2.24
N LEU A 228 -12.83 3.76 2.27
CA LEU A 228 -14.26 3.96 2.00
C LEU A 228 -14.96 4.83 3.07
N CYS A 229 -14.59 4.70 4.34
CA CYS A 229 -15.12 5.56 5.40
C CYS A 229 -14.61 7.00 5.26
N SER A 230 -13.35 7.16 4.85
CA SER A 230 -12.78 8.48 4.54
C SER A 230 -13.49 9.11 3.34
N LEU A 231 -13.77 8.33 2.30
CA LEU A 231 -14.56 8.75 1.16
C LEU A 231 -15.99 9.17 1.57
N ALA A 232 -16.66 8.38 2.42
CA ALA A 232 -18.01 8.69 2.89
C ALA A 232 -18.06 10.01 3.67
N THR A 233 -17.13 10.18 4.61
CA THR A 233 -17.12 11.30 5.56
C THR A 233 -16.41 12.54 5.05
N GLY A 234 -15.59 12.42 4.00
CA GLY A 234 -14.74 13.50 3.49
C GLY A 234 -13.55 13.83 4.38
N ALA A 235 -13.29 13.03 5.41
CA ALA A 235 -12.22 13.25 6.38
C ALA A 235 -11.48 11.94 6.68
N LEU A 236 -10.21 12.04 7.06
CA LEU A 236 -9.35 10.86 7.25
C LEU A 236 -9.84 9.99 8.42
N TRP A 237 -10.04 8.71 8.13
CA TRP A 237 -10.09 7.64 9.12
C TRP A 237 -8.75 6.93 9.15
N LYS A 238 -8.18 6.67 10.32
CA LYS A 238 -6.88 5.98 10.41
C LYS A 238 -6.86 4.93 11.50
N GLU A 239 -5.98 3.94 11.34
CA GLU A 239 -5.68 3.00 12.42
C GLU A 239 -5.11 3.75 13.63
N ALA A 240 -5.54 3.34 14.82
CA ALA A 240 -5.07 3.87 16.09
C ALA A 240 -4.23 2.81 16.80
N SER A 241 -2.98 3.14 17.11
CA SER A 241 -2.15 2.30 17.98
C SER A 241 -2.56 2.54 19.42
N ILE A 242 -2.98 1.48 20.10
CA ILE A 242 -3.38 1.52 21.51
C ILE A 242 -2.63 0.42 22.25
N ASP A 243 -1.92 0.80 23.30
CA ASP A 243 -1.10 -0.12 24.07
C ASP A 243 -1.93 -0.89 25.10
N GLY A 244 -1.66 -2.20 25.19
CA GLY A 244 -2.26 -3.07 26.20
C GLY A 244 -3.73 -3.45 25.95
N VAL A 245 -4.20 -3.36 24.70
CA VAL A 245 -5.54 -3.82 24.30
C VAL A 245 -5.46 -5.04 23.38
N PRO A 246 -6.48 -5.93 23.40
CA PRO A 246 -6.50 -7.07 22.49
C PRO A 246 -6.59 -6.60 21.03
N GLN A 247 -5.55 -6.91 20.24
CA GLN A 247 -5.57 -6.77 18.77
C GLN A 247 -6.25 -7.97 18.09
N GLU A 248 -6.43 -9.05 18.85
CA GLU A 248 -7.12 -10.25 18.41
C GLU A 248 -7.97 -10.79 19.54
N VAL A 249 -9.17 -11.27 19.21
CA VAL A 249 -9.90 -12.18 20.08
C VAL A 249 -9.59 -13.57 19.54
N THR A 250 -9.15 -14.50 20.38
CA THR A 250 -8.96 -15.92 20.00
C THR A 250 -10.08 -16.77 20.63
N GLY A 251 -10.75 -17.63 19.85
CA GLY A 251 -11.88 -18.46 20.33
C GLY A 251 -13.04 -18.68 19.33
N LYS A 252 -14.15 -19.29 19.78
CA LYS A 252 -15.39 -19.53 19.00
C LYS A 252 -16.15 -18.21 18.72
N ILE A 253 -15.55 -17.34 17.92
CA ILE A 253 -15.90 -15.92 17.79
C ILE A 253 -16.88 -15.64 16.65
N HIS A 254 -17.38 -16.67 15.96
CA HIS A 254 -18.44 -16.52 14.96
C HIS A 254 -19.73 -15.86 15.50
N ARG A 255 -19.82 -15.61 16.81
CA ARG A 255 -20.97 -15.04 17.53
C ARG A 255 -20.73 -13.69 18.22
N PHE A 256 -19.55 -13.04 18.12
CA PHE A 256 -19.34 -11.74 18.80
C PHE A 256 -20.37 -10.70 18.34
N LYS A 257 -21.22 -10.22 19.25
CA LYS A 257 -22.28 -9.24 18.93
C LYS A 257 -21.77 -7.83 19.23
N ILE A 258 -22.39 -6.82 18.61
CA ILE A 258 -22.06 -5.42 18.90
C ILE A 258 -22.31 -5.09 20.39
N SER A 259 -23.29 -5.73 21.02
CA SER A 259 -23.57 -5.65 22.46
C SER A 259 -22.41 -6.15 23.35
N ASP A 260 -21.50 -6.96 22.80
CA ASP A 260 -20.32 -7.45 23.51
C ASP A 260 -19.16 -6.44 23.52
N ALA A 261 -19.35 -5.21 23.00
CA ALA A 261 -18.28 -4.21 22.87
C ALA A 261 -17.52 -3.92 24.19
N HIS A 262 -18.20 -4.00 25.33
CA HIS A 262 -17.61 -3.83 26.66
C HIS A 262 -16.45 -4.81 26.96
N LYS A 263 -16.36 -5.95 26.24
CA LYS A 263 -15.29 -6.94 26.41
C LYS A 263 -13.97 -6.55 25.76
N LEU A 264 -13.98 -5.55 24.87
CA LEU A 264 -12.79 -5.12 24.12
C LEU A 264 -12.23 -3.79 24.62
N TYR A 265 -13.07 -2.98 25.24
CA TYR A 265 -12.66 -1.74 25.87
C TYR A 265 -12.24 -2.02 27.31
N SER A 266 -10.95 -1.79 27.61
CA SER A 266 -10.44 -1.83 28.98
C SER A 266 -10.94 -0.62 29.79
N GLU A 267 -10.67 -0.60 31.10
CA GLU A 267 -10.99 0.53 31.99
C GLU A 267 -10.34 1.86 31.56
N LYS A 268 -9.30 1.81 30.72
CA LYS A 268 -8.66 3.01 30.14
C LYS A 268 -9.59 3.75 29.17
N PHE A 269 -10.59 3.08 28.63
CA PHE A 269 -11.57 3.71 27.73
C PHE A 269 -12.70 4.32 28.54
N LYS A 270 -13.01 5.59 28.25
CA LYS A 270 -14.15 6.29 28.84
C LYS A 270 -15.29 6.34 27.84
N ALA A 271 -16.52 6.30 28.32
CA ALA A 271 -17.67 6.60 27.48
C ALA A 271 -17.48 8.00 26.85
N ALA A 272 -17.81 8.15 25.57
CA ALA A 272 -17.72 9.43 24.89
C ALA A 272 -18.77 10.41 25.44
N SER A 273 -18.37 11.23 26.42
CA SER A 273 -19.25 12.16 27.13
C SER A 273 -18.86 13.62 26.86
N TRP A 274 -19.01 14.09 25.62
CA TRP A 274 -18.89 15.52 25.29
C TRP A 274 -19.96 15.91 24.24
N GLY A 275 -20.48 17.14 24.34
CA GLY A 275 -21.61 17.70 23.59
C GLY A 275 -21.63 17.31 22.12
N ALA A 276 -22.77 16.78 21.68
CA ALA A 276 -22.90 15.87 20.56
C ALA A 276 -22.25 16.34 19.23
N PRO A 277 -21.17 15.68 18.78
CA PRO A 277 -20.90 15.58 17.36
C PRO A 277 -21.92 14.58 16.80
N THR A 278 -22.96 15.09 16.17
CA THR A 278 -23.89 14.27 15.37
C THR A 278 -23.11 13.71 14.18
N ILE A 279 -23.07 12.37 14.07
CA ILE A 279 -22.79 11.71 12.79
C ILE A 279 -23.61 12.46 11.74
N PRO A 280 -23.03 12.92 10.61
CA PRO A 280 -23.85 13.46 9.52
C PRO A 280 -24.97 12.46 9.27
N LYS A 281 -26.24 12.90 9.23
CA LYS A 281 -27.42 12.01 9.34
C LYS A 281 -27.33 10.76 8.43
N ASP A 282 -26.63 10.88 7.31
CA ASP A 282 -26.47 9.84 6.31
C ASP A 282 -25.07 9.19 6.24
N ALA A 283 -24.10 9.52 7.08
CA ALA A 283 -22.74 8.96 6.95
C ALA A 283 -22.73 7.44 7.19
N LYS A 284 -23.52 6.94 8.15
CA LYS A 284 -23.65 5.50 8.41
C LYS A 284 -24.31 4.76 7.24
N SER A 285 -25.42 5.28 6.70
CA SER A 285 -26.09 4.69 5.54
C SER A 285 -25.20 4.74 4.30
N LEU A 286 -24.47 5.83 4.11
CA LEU A 286 -23.49 5.99 3.04
C LEU A 286 -22.34 4.99 3.14
N ILE A 287 -21.72 4.81 4.31
CA ILE A 287 -20.67 3.79 4.51
C ILE A 287 -21.20 2.40 4.14
N ARG A 288 -22.40 2.03 4.60
CA ARG A 288 -23.00 0.73 4.24
C ARG A 288 -23.20 0.60 2.72
N ARG A 289 -23.69 1.65 2.08
CA ARG A 289 -23.94 1.71 0.64
C ARG A 289 -22.64 1.56 -0.15
N LEU A 290 -21.61 2.34 0.18
CA LEU A 290 -20.31 2.30 -0.48
C LEU A 290 -19.64 0.93 -0.35
N VAL A 291 -19.63 0.32 0.84
CA VAL A 291 -19.07 -1.02 1.04
C VAL A 291 -19.81 -2.07 0.21
N ARG A 292 -21.16 -2.02 0.20
CA ARG A 292 -21.99 -2.94 -0.58
C ARG A 292 -21.76 -2.77 -2.08
N GLN A 293 -21.79 -1.54 -2.57
CA GLN A 293 -21.59 -1.26 -3.99
C GLN A 293 -20.16 -1.57 -4.44
N TYR A 294 -19.14 -1.29 -3.61
CA TYR A 294 -17.75 -1.67 -3.88
C TYR A 294 -17.62 -3.18 -4.16
N GLN A 295 -18.34 -4.01 -3.38
CA GLN A 295 -18.35 -5.47 -3.55
C GLN A 295 -19.05 -5.92 -4.84
N ALA A 296 -19.98 -5.10 -5.35
CA ALA A 296 -20.75 -5.39 -6.56
C ALA A 296 -20.06 -4.93 -7.86
N PHE A 297 -18.94 -4.19 -7.79
CA PHE A 297 -18.18 -3.86 -9.01
C PHE A 297 -17.60 -5.12 -9.67
N GLU A 298 -17.60 -5.12 -11.00
CA GLU A 298 -16.80 -6.03 -11.81
C GLU A 298 -15.29 -5.82 -11.57
N GLU A 299 -14.48 -6.87 -11.71
CA GLU A 299 -13.07 -6.86 -11.32
C GLU A 299 -12.22 -5.76 -11.98
N THR A 300 -12.44 -5.47 -13.27
CA THR A 300 -11.67 -4.45 -13.99
C THR A 300 -11.99 -3.02 -13.50
N PRO A 301 -13.26 -2.58 -13.49
CA PRO A 301 -13.65 -1.31 -12.84
C PRO A 301 -13.24 -1.23 -11.37
N LYS A 302 -13.43 -2.31 -10.61
CA LYS A 302 -13.09 -2.40 -9.18
C LYS A 302 -11.62 -2.15 -8.93
N LYS A 303 -10.72 -2.70 -9.76
CA LYS A 303 -9.29 -2.47 -9.66
C LYS A 303 -8.94 -0.99 -9.88
N LYS A 304 -9.49 -0.37 -10.93
CA LYS A 304 -9.27 1.07 -11.23
C LYS A 304 -9.77 1.96 -10.10
N PHE A 305 -11.00 1.70 -9.62
CA PHE A 305 -11.58 2.42 -8.50
C PHE A 305 -10.72 2.25 -7.24
N ARG A 306 -10.25 1.04 -6.95
CA ARG A 306 -9.38 0.75 -5.79
C ARG A 306 -8.06 1.53 -5.86
N GLU A 307 -7.40 1.57 -7.02
CA GLU A 307 -6.18 2.36 -7.23
C GLU A 307 -6.43 3.86 -6.99
N ALA A 308 -7.52 4.40 -7.54
CA ALA A 308 -7.90 5.80 -7.34
C ALA A 308 -8.24 6.11 -5.87
N LEU A 309 -8.98 5.21 -5.21
CA LEU A 309 -9.38 5.33 -3.81
C LEU A 309 -8.17 5.33 -2.87
N PHE A 310 -7.21 4.43 -3.07
CA PHE A 310 -6.01 4.40 -2.21
C PHE A 310 -5.09 5.59 -2.45
N ALA A 311 -5.01 6.11 -3.68
CA ALA A 311 -4.29 7.36 -3.94
C ALA A 311 -4.92 8.55 -3.19
N HIS A 312 -6.26 8.64 -3.18
CA HIS A 312 -7.00 9.65 -2.42
C HIS A 312 -6.80 9.49 -0.90
N TYR A 313 -6.94 8.27 -0.39
CA TYR A 313 -6.73 7.96 1.02
C TYR A 313 -5.30 8.28 1.49
N GLY A 314 -4.31 7.90 0.68
CA GLY A 314 -2.90 8.24 0.91
C GLY A 314 -2.69 9.74 0.96
N ALA A 315 -3.29 10.49 0.02
CA ALA A 315 -3.24 11.96 0.01
C ALA A 315 -3.82 12.59 1.27
N LEU A 316 -4.98 12.10 1.75
CA LEU A 316 -5.57 12.54 3.02
C LEU A 316 -4.65 12.24 4.21
N SER A 317 -3.97 11.09 4.21
CA SER A 317 -3.10 10.69 5.32
C SER A 317 -1.89 11.60 5.49
N VAL A 318 -1.34 12.13 4.40
CA VAL A 318 -0.15 12.99 4.41
C VAL A 318 -0.49 14.48 4.26
N ALA A 319 -1.76 14.83 4.11
CA ALA A 319 -2.24 16.21 3.87
C ALA A 319 -1.72 17.24 4.89
N ASN A 320 -1.66 16.85 6.16
CA ASN A 320 -1.22 17.72 7.25
C ASN A 320 0.31 17.80 7.38
N GLU A 321 1.03 16.80 6.88
CA GLU A 321 2.49 16.68 7.02
C GLU A 321 3.22 17.18 5.76
N ASN A 322 2.68 16.86 4.58
CA ASN A 322 3.28 17.16 3.29
C ASN A 322 2.22 17.44 2.22
N LYS A 323 1.88 18.73 2.08
CA LYS A 323 0.89 19.19 1.09
C LYS A 323 1.27 18.86 -0.35
N THR A 324 2.56 18.94 -0.72
CA THR A 324 3.01 18.61 -2.08
C THR A 324 2.77 17.14 -2.41
N LEU A 325 3.12 16.23 -1.51
CA LEU A 325 2.87 14.80 -1.67
C LEU A 325 1.37 14.50 -1.72
N ALA A 326 0.58 15.18 -0.88
CA ALA A 326 -0.89 15.06 -0.91
C ALA A 326 -1.48 15.53 -2.25
N ILE A 327 -1.01 16.66 -2.81
CA ILE A 327 -1.43 17.14 -4.13
C ILE A 327 -1.14 16.09 -5.21
N VAL A 328 0.05 15.50 -5.20
CA VAL A 328 0.40 14.41 -6.14
C VAL A 328 -0.51 13.21 -5.96
N GLY A 329 -0.84 12.82 -4.72
CA GLY A 329 -1.77 11.73 -4.44
C GLY A 329 -3.20 12.01 -4.95
N PHE A 330 -3.72 13.23 -4.74
CA PHE A 330 -5.02 13.61 -5.29
C PHE A 330 -5.02 13.66 -6.83
N LEU A 331 -3.97 14.19 -7.46
CA LEU A 331 -3.81 14.16 -8.91
C LEU A 331 -3.73 12.72 -9.44
N ALA A 332 -3.01 11.83 -8.76
CA ALA A 332 -2.92 10.41 -9.13
C ALA A 332 -4.28 9.70 -9.03
N SER A 333 -5.08 10.03 -8.01
CA SER A 333 -6.45 9.54 -7.87
C SER A 333 -7.30 9.93 -9.08
N MET A 334 -7.32 11.22 -9.43
CA MET A 334 -8.09 11.74 -10.57
C MET A 334 -7.58 11.22 -11.92
N GLY A 335 -6.25 11.12 -12.07
CA GLY A 335 -5.60 10.57 -13.28
C GLY A 335 -5.94 9.10 -13.50
N SER A 336 -6.02 8.30 -12.44
CA SER A 336 -6.44 6.89 -12.54
C SER A 336 -7.85 6.75 -13.12
N LEU A 337 -8.80 7.58 -12.67
CA LEU A 337 -10.18 7.61 -13.19
C LEU A 337 -10.25 8.16 -14.63
N SER A 338 -9.34 9.04 -14.99
CA SER A 338 -9.33 9.74 -16.30
C SER A 338 -8.48 9.02 -17.36
N LYS A 339 -7.84 7.90 -17.02
CA LYS A 339 -6.88 7.20 -17.89
C LYS A 339 -7.44 6.79 -19.26
N HIS A 340 -8.73 6.51 -19.35
CA HIS A 340 -9.40 6.13 -20.60
C HIS A 340 -9.49 7.28 -21.63
N LEU A 341 -9.31 8.53 -21.19
CA LEU A 341 -9.27 9.71 -22.05
C LEU A 341 -7.87 10.03 -22.56
N GLN A 342 -6.83 9.36 -22.03
CA GLN A 342 -5.47 9.52 -22.52
C GLN A 342 -5.34 8.88 -23.90
N LYS A 343 -4.71 9.62 -24.83
CA LYS A 343 -4.45 9.17 -26.20
C LYS A 343 -2.96 9.25 -26.46
N ARG A 344 -2.42 8.22 -27.08
CA ARG A 344 -1.04 8.18 -27.57
C ARG A 344 -1.05 8.28 -29.08
N CYS A 345 -0.06 8.97 -29.63
CA CYS A 345 0.14 9.03 -31.06
C CYS A 345 0.26 7.61 -31.63
N SER A 346 -0.44 7.33 -32.73
CA SER A 346 -0.34 6.05 -33.45
C SER A 346 0.97 5.90 -34.23
N GLY A 347 1.70 7.00 -34.44
CA GLY A 347 2.98 7.02 -35.12
C GLY A 347 4.10 6.41 -34.28
N LYS A 348 4.99 5.64 -34.95
CA LYS A 348 6.31 5.30 -34.39
C LYS A 348 7.16 6.57 -34.43
N VAL A 349 7.43 7.15 -33.27
CA VAL A 349 8.40 8.25 -33.18
C VAL A 349 9.78 7.60 -33.16
N ASN A 350 10.54 7.68 -34.24
CA ASN A 350 11.93 7.21 -34.25
C ASN A 350 12.86 8.37 -33.90
N CYS A 351 13.66 8.22 -32.85
CA CYS A 351 14.84 9.05 -32.62
C CYS A 351 15.82 8.82 -33.78
N SER A 352 16.32 9.89 -34.40
CA SER A 352 17.36 9.81 -35.44
C SER A 352 18.64 9.14 -34.94
N ASP A 353 18.94 9.30 -33.64
CA ASP A 353 20.25 8.91 -33.08
C ASP A 353 20.20 7.58 -32.31
N CYS A 354 19.02 7.20 -31.83
CA CYS A 354 18.87 6.20 -30.78
C CYS A 354 17.79 5.13 -31.04
N GLY A 355 17.04 5.22 -32.15
CA GLY A 355 15.92 4.32 -32.43
C GLY A 355 14.71 4.56 -31.51
N GLY A 356 13.63 3.80 -31.74
CA GLY A 356 12.24 4.09 -31.31
C GLY A 356 12.04 4.78 -29.95
N ILE A 357 11.50 6.00 -29.99
CA ILE A 357 10.93 6.71 -28.84
C ILE A 357 9.51 6.17 -28.63
N HIS A 358 9.12 5.96 -27.37
CA HIS A 358 7.73 5.66 -27.05
C HIS A 358 6.80 6.73 -27.64
N PRO A 359 5.62 6.34 -28.18
CA PRO A 359 4.71 7.31 -28.77
C PRO A 359 4.37 8.42 -27.77
N HIS A 360 4.44 9.67 -28.22
CA HIS A 360 4.11 10.81 -27.38
C HIS A 360 2.60 10.83 -27.07
N ASN A 361 2.20 11.49 -25.98
CA ASN A 361 0.79 11.61 -25.63
C ASN A 361 0.14 12.73 -26.47
N GLU A 362 -0.87 12.40 -27.27
CA GLU A 362 -1.78 13.38 -27.90
C GLU A 362 -2.69 14.02 -26.84
N VAL A 363 -3.19 13.19 -25.91
CA VAL A 363 -3.90 13.64 -24.72
C VAL A 363 -3.15 13.13 -23.51
N GLY A 364 -2.36 14.03 -22.90
CA GLY A 364 -1.65 13.76 -21.66
C GLY A 364 -2.57 13.73 -20.44
N ASP A 365 -2.05 13.20 -19.33
CA ASP A 365 -2.81 12.97 -18.10
C ASP A 365 -3.48 14.25 -17.53
N ARG A 366 -2.81 15.40 -17.55
CA ARG A 366 -3.41 16.70 -17.19
C ARG A 366 -4.70 16.97 -17.97
N ARG A 367 -4.64 16.84 -19.30
CA ARG A 367 -5.78 17.17 -20.17
C ARG A 367 -6.90 16.14 -20.01
N ALA A 368 -6.56 14.87 -19.82
CA ALA A 368 -7.53 13.83 -19.49
C ALA A 368 -8.27 14.13 -18.18
N ILE A 369 -7.56 14.56 -17.13
CA ILE A 369 -8.16 14.99 -15.85
C ILE A 369 -9.09 16.19 -16.07
N THR A 370 -8.64 17.23 -16.79
CA THR A 370 -9.47 18.40 -17.09
C THR A 370 -10.77 18.02 -17.80
N ILE A 371 -10.69 17.24 -18.89
CA ILE A 371 -11.87 16.84 -19.68
C ILE A 371 -12.86 16.08 -18.78
N ASN A 372 -12.37 15.08 -18.04
CA ASN A 372 -13.23 14.30 -17.16
C ASN A 372 -13.93 15.18 -16.12
N LEU A 373 -13.18 16.08 -15.45
CA LEU A 373 -13.76 16.97 -14.45
C LEU A 373 -14.78 17.94 -15.04
N GLN A 374 -14.47 18.57 -16.17
CA GLN A 374 -15.39 19.48 -16.86
C GLN A 374 -16.68 18.77 -17.24
N ASP A 375 -16.58 17.58 -17.85
CA ASP A 375 -17.75 16.80 -18.27
C ASP A 375 -18.63 16.43 -17.07
N ARG A 376 -18.03 15.93 -15.96
CA ARG A 376 -18.78 15.49 -14.77
C ARG A 376 -19.37 16.66 -13.99
N LEU A 377 -18.61 17.71 -13.77
CA LEU A 377 -19.09 18.87 -13.01
C LEU A 377 -20.13 19.67 -13.79
N ALA A 378 -20.01 19.78 -15.12
CA ALA A 378 -21.03 20.41 -15.95
C ALA A 378 -22.35 19.62 -15.90
N GLN A 379 -22.30 18.28 -15.95
CA GLN A 379 -23.50 17.44 -15.86
C GLN A 379 -24.21 17.54 -14.51
N ASP A 380 -23.47 17.60 -13.40
CA ASP A 380 -24.05 17.56 -12.05
C ASP A 380 -24.41 18.94 -11.49
N PHE A 381 -23.72 20.00 -11.91
CA PHE A 381 -23.83 21.33 -11.30
C PHE A 381 -24.13 22.45 -12.29
N ASN A 382 -24.24 22.17 -13.58
CA ASN A 382 -24.53 23.16 -14.63
C ASN A 382 -23.60 24.40 -14.56
N LEU A 383 -22.29 24.14 -14.43
CA LEU A 383 -21.29 25.20 -14.28
C LEU A 383 -21.24 26.11 -15.52
N SER A 384 -21.06 27.42 -15.30
CA SER A 384 -20.85 28.39 -16.38
C SER A 384 -19.53 28.15 -17.12
N LYS A 385 -19.41 28.66 -18.35
CA LYS A 385 -18.17 28.61 -19.12
C LYS A 385 -16.98 29.19 -18.35
N ASP A 386 -17.19 30.31 -17.66
CA ASP A 386 -16.15 30.96 -16.84
C ASP A 386 -15.64 30.04 -15.72
N ASN A 387 -16.54 29.27 -15.08
CA ASN A 387 -16.15 28.27 -14.07
C ASN A 387 -15.33 27.13 -14.68
N LEU A 388 -15.69 26.67 -15.88
CA LEU A 388 -14.96 25.61 -16.57
C LEU A 388 -13.56 26.05 -17.03
N ASP A 389 -13.42 27.30 -17.47
CA ASP A 389 -12.13 27.89 -17.85
C ASP A 389 -11.24 28.14 -16.60
N ALA A 390 -11.86 28.55 -15.49
CA ALA A 390 -11.18 28.67 -14.20
C ALA A 390 -10.69 27.30 -13.67
N LEU A 391 -11.50 26.24 -13.85
CA LEU A 391 -11.14 24.86 -13.53
C LEU A 391 -9.94 24.36 -14.35
N ASP A 392 -9.90 24.57 -15.67
CA ASP A 392 -8.71 24.17 -16.47
C ASP A 392 -7.46 24.92 -16.00
N SER A 393 -7.60 26.21 -15.72
CA SER A 393 -6.50 27.03 -15.19
C SER A 393 -6.00 26.51 -13.84
N TRP A 394 -6.92 26.10 -12.96
CA TRP A 394 -6.62 25.50 -11.65
C TRP A 394 -5.86 24.18 -11.78
N ILE A 395 -6.35 23.25 -12.61
CA ILE A 395 -5.66 21.97 -12.86
C ILE A 395 -4.28 22.20 -13.48
N LYS A 396 -4.16 23.16 -14.41
CA LYS A 396 -2.89 23.51 -15.06
C LYS A 396 -1.85 23.97 -14.05
N ARG A 397 -2.21 24.84 -13.11
CA ARG A 397 -1.31 25.30 -12.03
C ARG A 397 -0.85 24.13 -11.17
N LEU A 398 -1.79 23.34 -10.65
CA LEU A 398 -1.49 22.22 -9.78
C LEU A 398 -0.55 21.20 -10.45
N TYR A 399 -0.84 20.85 -11.69
CA TYR A 399 -0.10 19.82 -12.41
C TYR A 399 1.31 20.28 -12.81
N ASN A 400 1.45 21.51 -13.31
CA ASN A 400 2.74 22.03 -13.76
C ASN A 400 3.70 22.30 -12.61
N VAL A 401 3.19 22.76 -11.46
CA VAL A 401 4.02 23.11 -10.31
C VAL A 401 4.37 21.86 -9.50
N HIS A 402 3.40 21.04 -9.09
CA HIS A 402 3.64 19.99 -8.09
C HIS A 402 4.18 18.69 -8.66
N ARG A 403 3.64 18.21 -9.78
CA ARG A 403 4.09 16.93 -10.35
C ARG A 403 5.52 17.05 -10.88
N SER A 404 5.83 18.16 -11.55
CA SER A 404 7.18 18.43 -12.06
C SER A 404 8.18 18.58 -10.90
N GLN A 405 7.88 19.43 -9.91
CA GLN A 405 8.77 19.63 -8.77
C GLN A 405 8.96 18.37 -7.94
N PHE A 406 7.90 17.59 -7.68
CA PHE A 406 8.00 16.34 -6.92
C PHE A 406 8.77 15.26 -7.69
N VAL A 407 8.52 15.07 -8.98
CA VAL A 407 9.28 14.09 -9.80
C VAL A 407 10.75 14.50 -9.89
N HIS A 408 11.05 15.77 -10.10
CA HIS A 408 12.43 16.24 -10.14
C HIS A 408 13.11 16.14 -8.77
N SER A 409 12.45 16.52 -7.67
CA SER A 409 13.03 16.39 -6.32
C SER A 409 13.15 14.93 -5.87
N ALA A 410 12.24 14.05 -6.25
CA ALA A 410 12.36 12.61 -6.03
C ALA A 410 13.47 11.98 -6.89
N GLN A 411 13.64 12.41 -8.15
CA GLN A 411 14.75 12.01 -9.01
C GLN A 411 16.10 12.51 -8.47
N HIS A 412 16.16 13.74 -7.97
CA HIS A 412 17.36 14.30 -7.32
C HIS A 412 17.70 13.51 -6.05
N ARG A 413 16.74 13.31 -5.14
CA ARG A 413 16.94 12.49 -3.94
C ARG A 413 17.34 11.05 -4.29
N PHE A 414 16.68 10.42 -5.26
CA PHE A 414 17.02 9.07 -5.70
C PHE A 414 18.43 9.00 -6.29
N ARG A 415 18.85 9.97 -7.12
CA ARG A 415 20.22 10.03 -7.67
C ARG A 415 21.26 10.29 -6.57
N GLU A 416 20.96 11.16 -5.61
CA GLU A 416 21.81 11.44 -4.44
C GLU A 416 21.96 10.21 -3.55
N PHE A 417 20.92 9.37 -3.40
CA PHE A 417 21.02 8.09 -2.68
C PHE A 417 21.67 6.96 -3.51
N ASN A 418 21.45 6.90 -4.82
CA ASN A 418 22.02 5.87 -5.71
C ASN A 418 23.48 6.11 -6.11
N GLN A 419 24.06 7.27 -5.82
CA GLN A 419 25.49 7.52 -6.06
C GLN A 419 26.41 6.71 -5.13
N SER A 420 25.85 5.94 -4.19
CA SER A 420 26.60 5.10 -3.25
C SER A 420 26.91 3.67 -3.74
N THR A 421 26.53 3.29 -4.97
CA THR A 421 26.73 1.92 -5.49
C THR A 421 27.69 1.81 -6.69
N GLY A 422 28.40 2.88 -7.05
CA GLY A 422 29.47 2.85 -8.05
C GLY A 422 30.84 2.68 -7.40
N ASN A 423 31.66 1.78 -7.94
CA ASN A 423 32.95 1.30 -7.40
C ASN A 423 34.10 2.32 -7.24
N ASP A 424 33.85 3.62 -7.23
CA ASP A 424 34.92 4.60 -7.03
C ASP A 424 34.91 5.12 -5.58
N GLN A 425 35.81 4.55 -4.79
CA GLN A 425 36.25 5.14 -3.53
C GLN A 425 36.92 6.48 -3.81
N THR A 426 36.28 7.59 -3.48
CA THR A 426 36.93 8.71 -2.78
C THR A 426 35.88 9.51 -2.01
N SER A 427 35.98 9.43 -0.68
CA SER A 427 35.68 10.51 0.27
C SER A 427 34.69 11.60 -0.18
N GLY A 428 33.41 11.29 -0.06
CA GLY A 428 32.35 12.29 -0.03
C GLY A 428 31.15 11.66 0.66
N GLY A 429 30.92 12.00 1.93
CA GLY A 429 29.56 11.87 2.49
C GLY A 429 28.57 12.58 1.55
N PRO A 430 27.26 12.29 1.64
CA PRO A 430 26.26 12.89 0.76
C PRO A 430 26.55 14.39 0.61
N THR A 431 26.92 14.83 -0.61
CA THR A 431 27.39 16.21 -0.88
C THR A 431 26.30 17.25 -0.65
N ALA A 432 25.08 16.79 -0.38
CA ALA A 432 24.10 17.53 0.36
C ALA A 432 23.47 16.57 1.39
N ALA A 433 23.59 16.87 2.69
CA ALA A 433 22.48 16.56 3.58
C ALA A 433 21.23 17.12 2.88
N PRO A 434 20.12 16.38 2.76
CA PRO A 434 18.92 16.87 2.12
C PRO A 434 18.55 18.17 2.83
N SER A 435 18.88 19.29 2.22
CA SER A 435 18.68 20.55 2.88
C SER A 435 17.19 20.77 2.79
N ASP A 436 16.55 20.89 3.95
CA ASP A 436 15.21 21.46 4.05
C ASP A 436 15.12 22.82 3.34
N SER A 437 16.25 23.42 2.91
CA SER A 437 16.29 24.69 2.19
C SER A 437 15.80 24.69 0.74
N ARG A 438 15.55 23.54 0.09
CA ARG A 438 14.70 23.50 -1.14
C ARG A 438 13.23 23.21 -0.81
N ILE A 439 12.76 23.68 0.34
CA ILE A 439 11.32 23.91 0.55
C ILE A 439 10.85 24.87 -0.55
N VAL A 440 9.81 24.42 -1.26
CA VAL A 440 9.15 25.13 -2.35
C VAL A 440 8.94 26.60 -1.95
N SER A 441 9.54 27.54 -2.70
CA SER A 441 9.53 28.98 -2.41
C SER A 441 8.14 29.64 -2.38
N LYS A 442 7.07 28.87 -2.56
CA LYS A 442 5.70 29.33 -2.81
C LYS A 442 4.64 28.52 -2.05
N LEU A 443 4.92 28.01 -0.84
CA LEU A 443 3.97 27.21 -0.05
C LEU A 443 2.56 27.84 0.05
N ASN A 444 2.50 29.17 -0.06
CA ASN A 444 1.33 30.02 0.14
C ASN A 444 0.39 30.09 -1.07
N GLU A 445 0.91 30.00 -2.31
CA GLU A 445 0.07 29.91 -3.52
C GLU A 445 -0.80 28.64 -3.50
N PHE A 446 -0.40 27.64 -2.71
CA PHE A 446 -1.00 26.32 -2.74
C PHE A 446 -2.12 26.11 -1.74
N LEU A 447 -2.28 26.96 -0.71
CA LEU A 447 -3.21 26.66 0.38
C LEU A 447 -4.68 26.72 -0.08
N SER A 448 -5.04 27.73 -0.87
CA SER A 448 -6.37 27.86 -1.47
C SER A 448 -6.65 26.77 -2.53
N ASP A 449 -5.66 26.47 -3.37
CA ASP A 449 -5.77 25.40 -4.38
C ASP A 449 -5.87 24.01 -3.73
N PHE A 450 -5.12 23.80 -2.66
CA PHE A 450 -5.11 22.57 -1.89
C PHE A 450 -6.45 22.31 -1.20
N GLN A 451 -7.11 23.34 -0.65
CA GLN A 451 -8.39 23.19 0.04
C GLN A 451 -9.49 22.59 -0.86
N LYS A 452 -9.41 22.80 -2.17
CA LYS A 452 -10.39 22.32 -3.15
C LYS A 452 -10.14 20.85 -3.54
N LEU A 453 -8.88 20.40 -3.52
CA LEU A 453 -8.47 19.08 -4.01
C LEU A 453 -9.15 17.87 -3.34
N PRO A 454 -9.25 17.79 -1.99
CA PRO A 454 -9.95 16.69 -1.33
C PRO A 454 -11.39 16.53 -1.82
N ASN A 455 -12.11 17.65 -1.96
CA ASN A 455 -13.52 17.65 -2.37
C ASN A 455 -13.67 17.28 -3.85
N VAL A 456 -12.84 17.81 -4.73
CA VAL A 456 -12.86 17.48 -6.18
C VAL A 456 -12.52 16.01 -6.41
N SER A 457 -11.47 15.50 -5.76
CA SER A 457 -11.08 14.09 -5.87
C SER A 457 -12.15 13.16 -5.30
N ARG A 458 -12.76 13.52 -4.16
CA ARG A 458 -13.89 12.81 -3.57
C ARG A 458 -15.10 12.79 -4.49
N PHE A 459 -15.45 13.92 -5.11
CA PHE A 459 -16.55 14.02 -6.06
C PHE A 459 -16.39 13.00 -7.20
N LEU A 460 -15.23 12.96 -7.86
CA LEU A 460 -14.98 12.00 -8.94
C LEU A 460 -15.06 10.54 -8.49
N LEU A 461 -14.59 10.23 -7.29
CA LEU A 461 -14.68 8.88 -6.72
C LEU A 461 -16.13 8.49 -6.43
N LEU A 462 -16.94 9.40 -5.88
CA LEU A 462 -18.36 9.14 -5.63
C LEU A 462 -19.16 9.02 -6.92
N ASP A 463 -18.84 9.82 -7.95
CA ASP A 463 -19.48 9.77 -9.25
C ASP A 463 -19.25 8.42 -9.98
N GLN A 464 -18.17 7.68 -9.67
CA GLN A 464 -18.01 6.31 -10.19
C GLN A 464 -19.17 5.39 -9.81
N PHE A 465 -19.76 5.57 -8.63
CA PHE A 465 -20.93 4.78 -8.23
C PHE A 465 -22.17 5.16 -9.03
N LYS A 466 -22.32 6.44 -9.40
CA LYS A 466 -23.40 6.89 -10.29
C LYS A 466 -23.23 6.30 -11.69
N ILE A 467 -22.01 6.32 -12.23
CA ILE A 467 -21.70 5.75 -13.55
C ILE A 467 -21.99 4.24 -13.59
N HIS A 468 -21.60 3.51 -12.55
CA HIS A 468 -21.68 2.05 -12.55
C HIS A 468 -23.03 1.50 -12.07
N PHE A 469 -23.75 2.22 -11.19
CA PHE A 469 -24.99 1.74 -10.59
C PHE A 469 -26.21 2.63 -10.89
N GLY A 470 -26.05 3.71 -11.67
CA GLY A 470 -27.12 4.67 -12.01
C GLY A 470 -27.59 5.53 -10.83
N GLU A 471 -26.87 5.48 -9.72
CA GLU A 471 -27.36 5.87 -8.41
C GLU A 471 -26.54 7.05 -7.88
N SER A 472 -27.12 8.24 -7.80
CA SER A 472 -26.40 9.43 -7.30
C SER A 472 -26.02 9.27 -5.82
N ILE A 473 -24.81 9.69 -5.48
CA ILE A 473 -24.31 9.73 -4.10
C ILE A 473 -24.09 11.19 -3.70
N PRO A 474 -24.60 11.64 -2.54
CA PRO A 474 -24.42 13.00 -2.07
C PRO A 474 -22.93 13.37 -1.98
N HIS A 475 -22.51 14.34 -2.78
CA HIS A 475 -21.12 14.79 -2.91
C HIS A 475 -20.89 16.24 -2.44
N GLY A 476 -21.95 16.99 -2.11
CA GLY A 476 -21.89 18.36 -1.59
C GLY A 476 -22.05 19.41 -2.69
N ASN A 477 -21.77 20.67 -2.37
CA ASN A 477 -21.75 21.76 -3.36
C ASN A 477 -20.44 21.72 -4.17
N PRO A 478 -20.44 22.15 -5.45
CA PRO A 478 -19.21 22.24 -6.22
C PRO A 478 -18.29 23.29 -5.60
N PRO A 479 -16.95 23.10 -5.63
CA PRO A 479 -16.02 24.15 -5.27
C PRO A 479 -16.16 25.34 -6.22
N ASP A 480 -16.08 26.56 -5.69
CA ASP A 480 -15.97 27.75 -6.53
C ASP A 480 -14.53 27.87 -7.05
N PHE A 481 -14.35 27.78 -8.37
CA PHE A 481 -13.04 27.91 -9.02
C PHE A 481 -12.71 29.35 -9.40
N THR A 482 -13.67 30.29 -9.27
CA THR A 482 -13.54 31.71 -9.65
C THR A 482 -12.99 32.60 -8.54
N GLU A 483 -13.00 32.13 -7.29
CA GLU A 483 -12.42 32.86 -6.15
C GLU A 483 -10.98 33.30 -6.45
N ARG A 484 -10.73 34.62 -6.31
CA ARG A 484 -9.39 35.20 -6.44
C ARG A 484 -8.49 34.74 -5.30
N TYR A 485 -7.25 34.40 -5.64
CA TYR A 485 -6.21 34.00 -4.71
C TYR A 485 -5.93 35.07 -3.66
N THR A 486 -5.94 34.66 -2.38
CA THR A 486 -5.28 35.39 -1.31
C THR A 486 -3.81 34.98 -1.27
N GLN A 487 -2.91 35.91 -1.63
CA GLN A 487 -1.50 35.73 -1.34
C GLN A 487 -1.32 35.87 0.18
N GLU A 488 -1.03 34.76 0.86
CA GLU A 488 -0.59 34.82 2.26
C GLU A 488 0.93 35.08 2.30
N ALA A 489 1.37 36.12 3.00
CA ALA A 489 2.78 36.41 3.18
C ALA A 489 3.34 35.60 4.35
N PHE A 490 4.53 35.01 4.19
CA PHE A 490 5.22 34.29 5.25
C PHE A 490 6.68 34.73 5.30
N ILE A 491 7.21 34.91 6.51
CA ILE A 491 8.62 35.22 6.76
C ILE A 491 9.27 33.96 7.31
N GLY A 492 10.39 33.56 6.71
CA GLY A 492 11.21 32.45 7.22
C GLY A 492 12.04 32.90 8.42
N PHE A 493 11.85 32.26 9.57
CA PHE A 493 12.67 32.45 10.76
C PHE A 493 13.63 31.25 10.93
N PRO A 494 14.93 31.48 11.19
CA PRO A 494 15.93 30.40 11.31
C PRO A 494 15.61 29.33 12.35
N THR A 495 14.84 29.67 13.39
CA THR A 495 14.53 28.78 14.52
C THR A 495 13.08 28.29 14.55
N SER A 496 12.19 28.96 13.81
CA SER A 496 10.73 28.73 13.89
C SER A 496 10.13 28.19 12.57
N GLY A 497 10.93 28.12 11.52
CA GLY A 497 10.44 27.85 10.17
C GLY A 497 9.65 29.03 9.60
N TRP A 498 8.73 28.76 8.68
CA TRP A 498 7.92 29.78 8.03
C TRP A 498 6.79 30.27 8.95
N THR A 499 6.79 31.55 9.29
CA THR A 499 5.74 32.19 10.10
C THR A 499 4.84 33.06 9.22
N ARG A 500 3.52 32.95 9.39
CA ARG A 500 2.52 33.73 8.66
C ARG A 500 2.58 35.20 9.10
N VAL A 501 2.64 36.12 8.13
CA VAL A 501 2.44 37.55 8.37
C VAL A 501 0.95 37.83 8.19
N TYR A 502 0.33 38.39 9.23
CA TYR A 502 -1.08 38.81 9.19
C TYR A 502 -1.24 40.15 8.50
#